data_AF-A0A6M3K2F0-F1
#
_entry.id   AF-A0A6M3K2F0-F1
#
_cell.length_a   1.000
_cell.length_b   1.000
_cell.length_c   1.000
_cell.angle_alpha   90.00
_cell.angle_beta   90.00
_cell.angle_gamma   90.00
#
_symmetry.space_group_name_H-M   'P 1'
#
loop_
_entity.id
_entity.type
_entity.pdbx_description
1 polymer ?
#
loop_
_entity_poly.entity_id
_entity_poly.type
_entity_poly.pdbx_seq_one_letter_code
_entity_poly.pdbx_strand_id
1 'polypeptide(L)'
;MKTGELDSLRDMFVNFRGKGFRPYQKEAIEFALQDSDYRVKMIQAPTGSGKSLIGACVAAEGRDSTYLVGTKTLQDQVMADFPEFAVLKGRGNYPCVEFPGTQCDTCRYLNPKVECDSFDECEYQTQKRIVAGSAFRVLNYSYFLHETVFAGDNSLFRNPGVMICDEADTLEDHLLSFIQLQVSNYQMKSFHVDIPEQGWGIGEYRKWINRSYETLAAWYRDVKHLPPERVRPLTQIAGKFGIARKMVDDTWLVNIAEDGDGKRVWSFKPVWLTEGLT
;
A
#
# COMPACT_ATOMS: atom_id res chain seq x y z
N MET A 1 -19.85 -16.71 -20.34
CA MET A 1 -18.67 -17.44 -20.85
C MET A 1 -19.00 -18.90 -21.04
N LYS A 2 -18.38 -19.58 -22.00
CA LYS A 2 -18.50 -21.03 -22.17
C LYS A 2 -17.52 -21.75 -21.24
N THR A 3 -17.86 -22.95 -20.76
CA THR A 3 -17.03 -23.73 -19.81
C THR A 3 -15.58 -23.94 -20.27
N GLY A 4 -15.33 -24.04 -21.59
CA GLY A 4 -13.98 -24.17 -22.15
C GLY A 4 -13.11 -22.91 -22.05
N GLU A 5 -13.72 -21.73 -21.90
CA GLU A 5 -12.98 -20.47 -21.72
C GLU A 5 -12.37 -20.41 -20.31
N LEU A 6 -13.08 -20.86 -19.27
CA LEU A 6 -12.57 -20.90 -17.90
C LEU A 6 -11.40 -21.86 -17.73
N ASP A 7 -11.50 -23.05 -18.34
CA ASP A 7 -10.40 -24.01 -18.31
C ASP A 7 -9.15 -23.44 -18.99
N SER A 8 -9.31 -22.64 -20.06
CA SER A 8 -8.20 -21.94 -20.72
C SER A 8 -7.54 -20.88 -19.83
N LEU A 9 -8.31 -20.12 -19.05
CA LEU A 9 -7.78 -19.13 -18.10
C LEU A 9 -6.95 -19.79 -17.00
N ARG A 10 -7.45 -20.88 -16.41
CA ARG A 10 -6.69 -21.67 -15.43
C ARG A 10 -5.39 -22.18 -16.03
N ASP A 11 -5.43 -22.69 -17.26
CA ASP A 11 -4.29 -23.32 -17.92
C ASP A 11 -3.19 -22.33 -18.31
N MET A 12 -3.45 -21.01 -18.23
CA MET A 12 -2.41 -19.99 -18.28
C MET A 12 -1.40 -20.12 -17.14
N PHE A 13 -1.84 -20.59 -15.97
CA PHE A 13 -1.00 -20.72 -14.77
C PHE A 13 -0.34 -22.10 -14.70
N VAL A 14 0.99 -22.14 -14.72
CA VAL A 14 1.78 -23.38 -14.80
C VAL A 14 1.45 -24.36 -13.68
N ASN A 15 1.24 -23.85 -12.46
CA ASN A 15 0.93 -24.67 -11.29
C ASN A 15 -0.51 -25.18 -11.26
N PHE A 16 -1.39 -24.66 -12.10
CA PHE A 16 -2.81 -25.04 -12.16
C PHE A 16 -3.22 -25.67 -13.49
N ARG A 17 -2.32 -25.69 -14.48
CA ARG A 17 -2.54 -26.28 -15.79
C ARG A 17 -2.98 -27.74 -15.70
N GLY A 18 -4.09 -28.06 -16.35
CA GLY A 18 -4.68 -29.40 -16.40
C GLY A 18 -5.32 -29.88 -15.09
N LYS A 19 -5.33 -29.06 -14.03
CA LYS A 19 -6.02 -29.41 -12.77
C LYS A 19 -7.50 -29.07 -12.85
N GLY A 20 -8.38 -29.92 -12.33
CA GLY A 20 -9.81 -29.59 -12.23
C GLY A 20 -10.07 -28.41 -11.29
N PHE A 21 -11.11 -27.62 -11.59
CA PHE A 21 -11.64 -26.65 -10.63
C PHE A 21 -12.28 -27.37 -9.44
N ARG A 22 -12.08 -26.83 -8.23
CA ARG A 22 -12.79 -27.24 -7.01
C ARG A 22 -14.25 -26.78 -7.07
N PRO A 23 -15.14 -27.38 -6.25
CA PRO A 23 -16.54 -26.97 -6.17
C PRO A 23 -16.69 -25.45 -5.99
N TYR A 24 -17.65 -24.87 -6.71
CA TYR A 24 -18.00 -23.44 -6.67
C TYR A 24 -16.97 -22.47 -7.27
N GLN A 25 -15.79 -22.91 -7.69
CA GLN A 25 -14.79 -22.01 -8.27
C GLN A 25 -15.22 -21.49 -9.64
N LYS A 26 -15.82 -22.34 -10.50
CA LYS A 26 -16.29 -21.91 -11.83
C LYS A 26 -17.38 -20.87 -11.69
N GLU A 27 -18.36 -21.15 -10.83
CA GLU A 27 -19.50 -20.28 -10.54
C GLU A 27 -19.04 -18.93 -9.96
N ALA A 28 -18.04 -18.94 -9.07
CA ALA A 28 -17.47 -17.72 -8.52
C ALA A 28 -16.73 -16.87 -9.57
N ILE A 29 -15.97 -17.51 -10.47
CA ILE A 29 -15.29 -16.82 -11.58
C ILE A 29 -16.32 -16.26 -12.56
N GLU A 30 -17.34 -17.03 -12.92
CA GLU A 30 -18.43 -16.59 -13.80
C GLU A 30 -19.16 -15.39 -13.21
N PHE A 31 -19.49 -15.43 -11.91
CA PHE A 31 -20.08 -14.29 -11.20
C PHE A 31 -19.17 -13.05 -11.24
N ALA A 32 -17.87 -13.23 -11.00
CA ALA A 32 -16.89 -12.13 -11.05
C ALA A 32 -16.82 -11.49 -12.45
N LEU A 33 -16.84 -12.30 -13.51
CA LEU A 33 -16.64 -11.88 -14.90
C LEU A 33 -17.94 -11.46 -15.62
N GLN A 34 -19.11 -11.80 -15.08
CA GLN A 34 -20.39 -11.43 -15.67
C GLN A 34 -20.53 -9.90 -15.81
N ASP A 35 -21.08 -9.37 -16.89
CA ASP A 35 -21.36 -7.93 -16.97
C ASP A 35 -22.34 -7.49 -15.89
N SER A 36 -22.07 -6.38 -15.20
CA SER A 36 -22.99 -5.76 -14.25
C SER A 36 -22.79 -4.26 -14.16
N ASP A 37 -23.84 -3.53 -13.76
CA ASP A 37 -23.76 -2.09 -13.46
C ASP A 37 -22.96 -1.76 -12.19
N TYR A 38 -22.70 -2.77 -11.34
CA TYR A 38 -21.91 -2.63 -10.13
C TYR A 38 -20.40 -2.62 -10.44
N ARG A 39 -19.70 -1.60 -9.92
CA ARG A 39 -18.23 -1.49 -10.00
C ARG A 39 -17.49 -2.44 -9.08
N VAL A 40 -18.14 -2.92 -8.02
CA VAL A 40 -17.56 -3.77 -6.99
C VAL A 40 -18.41 -5.03 -6.86
N LYS A 41 -17.75 -6.19 -6.87
CA LYS A 41 -18.37 -7.48 -6.60
C LYS A 41 -17.65 -8.15 -5.44
N MET A 42 -18.43 -8.70 -4.52
CA MET A 42 -17.91 -9.37 -3.34
C MET A 42 -18.15 -10.88 -3.44
N ILE A 43 -17.09 -11.65 -3.25
CA ILE A 43 -17.15 -13.12 -3.23
C ILE A 43 -16.75 -13.59 -1.84
N GLN A 44 -17.69 -14.22 -1.15
CA GLN A 44 -17.42 -14.88 0.13
C GLN A 44 -17.21 -16.36 -0.11
N ALA A 45 -16.02 -16.87 0.22
CA ALA A 45 -15.71 -18.28 0.13
C ALA A 45 -14.84 -18.73 1.32
N PRO A 46 -15.06 -19.95 1.85
CA PRO A 46 -14.34 -20.44 3.02
C PRO A 46 -12.84 -20.52 2.77
N THR A 47 -12.04 -20.57 3.83
CA THR A 47 -10.61 -20.88 3.72
C THR A 47 -10.42 -22.25 3.06
N GLY A 48 -9.35 -22.42 2.28
CA GLY A 48 -9.10 -23.66 1.54
C GLY A 48 -9.97 -23.88 0.28
N SER A 49 -10.93 -23.01 -0.03
CA SER A 49 -11.70 -23.07 -1.30
C SER A 49 -10.86 -22.76 -2.55
N GLY A 50 -9.65 -22.23 -2.38
CA GLY A 50 -8.79 -21.83 -3.50
C GLY A 50 -9.17 -20.46 -4.07
N LYS A 51 -9.49 -19.48 -3.19
CA LYS A 51 -9.80 -18.09 -3.57
C LYS A 51 -8.75 -17.45 -4.47
N SER A 52 -7.47 -17.76 -4.24
CA SER A 52 -6.38 -17.21 -5.04
C SER A 52 -6.47 -17.61 -6.51
N LEU A 53 -6.92 -18.85 -6.82
CA LEU A 53 -7.16 -19.26 -8.21
C LEU A 53 -8.36 -18.53 -8.85
N ILE A 54 -9.41 -18.25 -8.07
CA ILE A 54 -10.56 -17.44 -8.54
C ILE A 54 -10.05 -16.05 -8.91
N GLY A 55 -9.36 -15.38 -8.00
CA GLY A 55 -8.78 -14.06 -8.22
C GLY A 55 -7.78 -14.05 -9.39
N ALA A 56 -6.97 -15.11 -9.54
CA ALA A 56 -6.03 -15.23 -10.64
C ALA A 56 -6.72 -15.39 -12.00
N CYS A 57 -7.79 -16.19 -12.10
CA CYS A 57 -8.55 -16.31 -13.35
C CYS A 57 -9.23 -14.99 -13.73
N VAL A 58 -9.75 -14.27 -12.73
CA VAL A 58 -10.33 -12.93 -12.94
C VAL A 58 -9.28 -11.92 -13.40
N ALA A 59 -8.10 -11.97 -12.79
CA ALA A 59 -6.94 -11.18 -13.19
C ALA A 59 -6.50 -11.48 -14.65
N ALA A 60 -6.48 -12.76 -15.02
CA ALA A 60 -6.13 -13.22 -16.36
C ALA A 60 -7.06 -12.67 -17.45
N GLU A 61 -8.37 -12.73 -17.21
CA GLU A 61 -9.37 -12.22 -18.15
C GLU A 61 -9.27 -10.70 -18.31
N GLY A 62 -9.00 -9.97 -17.21
CA GLY A 62 -8.89 -8.52 -17.21
C GLY A 62 -7.73 -7.96 -18.05
N ARG A 63 -6.68 -8.75 -18.33
CA ARG A 63 -5.44 -8.41 -19.08
C ARG A 63 -4.60 -7.22 -18.57
N ASP A 64 -5.16 -6.40 -17.69
CA ASP A 64 -4.50 -5.37 -16.90
C ASP A 64 -5.10 -5.44 -15.49
N SER A 65 -4.42 -6.15 -14.60
CA SER A 65 -4.95 -6.44 -13.28
C SER A 65 -3.94 -6.17 -12.18
N THR A 66 -4.48 -5.72 -11.04
CA THR A 66 -3.72 -5.55 -9.80
C THR A 66 -4.36 -6.39 -8.70
N TYR A 67 -3.62 -7.39 -8.24
CA TYR A 67 -3.97 -8.28 -7.15
C TYR A 67 -3.35 -7.72 -5.85
N LEU A 68 -4.18 -7.33 -4.91
CA LEU A 68 -3.80 -6.77 -3.62
C LEU A 68 -3.92 -7.82 -2.51
N VAL A 69 -2.91 -7.87 -1.66
CA VAL A 69 -2.89 -8.73 -0.46
C VAL A 69 -2.50 -7.93 0.79
N GLY A 70 -2.87 -8.43 1.97
CA GLY A 70 -2.59 -7.78 3.25
C GLY A 70 -1.14 -7.84 3.71
N THR A 71 -0.43 -8.94 3.42
CA THR A 71 0.87 -9.24 4.03
C THR A 71 1.92 -9.67 3.00
N LYS A 72 3.20 -9.52 3.36
CA LYS A 72 4.32 -10.01 2.53
C LYS A 72 4.29 -11.53 2.39
N THR A 73 3.88 -12.25 3.44
CA THR A 73 3.73 -13.71 3.40
C THR A 73 2.70 -14.13 2.36
N LEU A 74 1.57 -13.41 2.26
CA LEU A 74 0.59 -13.66 1.21
C LEU A 74 1.13 -13.29 -0.18
N GLN A 75 1.93 -12.22 -0.30
CA GLN A 75 2.61 -11.92 -1.57
C GLN A 75 3.53 -13.08 -1.99
N ASP A 76 4.26 -13.66 -1.05
CA ASP A 76 5.15 -14.81 -1.30
C ASP A 76 4.36 -16.07 -1.68
N GLN A 77 3.20 -16.30 -1.06
CA GLN A 77 2.30 -17.39 -1.43
C GLN A 77 1.72 -17.22 -2.83
N VAL A 78 1.22 -16.02 -3.17
CA VAL A 78 0.72 -15.71 -4.52
C VAL A 78 1.84 -15.86 -5.56
N MET A 79 3.05 -15.42 -5.27
CA MET A 79 4.20 -15.59 -6.16
C MET A 79 4.56 -17.05 -6.39
N ALA A 80 4.50 -17.87 -5.34
CA ALA A 80 4.79 -19.30 -5.42
C ALA A 80 3.71 -20.05 -6.22
N ASP A 81 2.44 -19.69 -6.02
CA ASP A 81 1.29 -20.30 -6.70
C ASP A 81 1.16 -19.83 -8.16
N PHE A 82 1.46 -18.56 -8.45
CA PHE A 82 1.28 -17.91 -9.75
C PHE A 82 2.59 -17.21 -10.18
N PRO A 83 3.62 -17.96 -10.61
CA PRO A 83 4.92 -17.39 -11.01
C PRO A 83 4.83 -16.46 -12.23
N GLU A 84 3.70 -16.47 -12.96
CA GLU A 84 3.39 -15.54 -14.03
C GLU A 84 3.08 -14.12 -13.53
N PHE A 85 2.81 -13.94 -12.24
CA PHE A 85 2.49 -12.65 -11.65
C PHE A 85 3.76 -11.87 -11.31
N ALA A 86 3.80 -10.60 -11.70
CA ALA A 86 4.90 -9.71 -11.33
C ALA A 86 4.61 -9.10 -9.95
N VAL A 87 5.47 -9.39 -8.97
CA VAL A 87 5.29 -8.94 -7.59
C VAL A 87 6.19 -7.75 -7.27
N LEU A 88 5.63 -6.69 -6.69
CA LEU A 88 6.42 -5.58 -6.12
C LEU A 88 6.25 -5.54 -4.60
N LYS A 89 7.38 -5.50 -3.90
CA LYS A 89 7.42 -5.27 -2.45
C LYS A 89 7.78 -3.80 -2.16
N GLY A 90 7.60 -3.38 -0.91
CA GLY A 90 8.05 -2.06 -0.47
C GLY A 90 9.57 -1.90 -0.56
N ARG A 91 10.05 -0.66 -0.65
CA ARG A 91 11.47 -0.31 -0.84
C ARG A 91 12.43 -0.97 0.16
N GLY A 92 12.01 -1.16 1.41
CA GLY A 92 12.81 -1.82 2.45
C GLY A 92 13.08 -3.32 2.23
N ASN A 93 12.61 -3.91 1.12
CA ASN A 93 12.91 -5.29 0.74
C ASN A 93 14.01 -5.38 -0.33
N TYR A 94 14.58 -4.25 -0.76
CA TYR A 94 15.59 -4.19 -1.80
C TYR A 94 16.84 -3.50 -1.24
N PRO A 95 18.03 -4.10 -1.39
CA PRO A 95 19.27 -3.46 -0.96
C PRO A 95 19.52 -2.18 -1.78
N CYS A 96 20.12 -1.17 -1.14
CA CYS A 96 20.52 0.04 -1.85
C CYS A 96 21.95 -0.12 -2.39
N VAL A 97 22.12 0.07 -3.70
CA VAL A 97 23.44 0.03 -4.36
C VAL A 97 24.26 1.27 -4.02
N GLU A 98 23.63 2.44 -4.09
CA GLU A 98 24.24 3.74 -3.79
C GLU A 98 24.74 3.84 -2.33
N PHE A 99 24.00 3.23 -1.39
CA PHE A 99 24.32 3.26 0.05
C PHE A 99 24.47 1.83 0.58
N PRO A 100 25.64 1.20 0.41
CA PRO A 100 25.89 -0.16 0.84
C PRO A 100 25.57 -0.39 2.32
N GLY A 101 24.95 -1.54 2.63
CA GLY A 101 24.51 -1.87 3.99
C GLY A 101 23.14 -1.31 4.38
N THR A 102 22.49 -0.55 3.50
CA THR A 102 21.13 -0.03 3.71
C THR A 102 20.13 -0.59 2.70
N GLN A 103 18.84 -0.29 2.88
CA GLN A 103 17.78 -0.67 1.95
C GLN A 103 17.24 0.55 1.19
N CYS A 104 16.52 0.33 0.09
CA CYS A 104 16.01 1.42 -0.75
C CYS A 104 14.97 2.32 -0.05
N ASP A 105 14.47 1.98 1.14
CA ASP A 105 13.57 2.83 1.94
C ASP A 105 14.32 3.95 2.68
N THR A 106 15.65 3.91 2.70
CA THR A 106 16.52 5.01 3.17
C THR A 106 17.12 5.82 2.02
N CYS A 107 16.66 5.61 0.79
CA CYS A 107 17.10 6.39 -0.37
C CYS A 107 16.76 7.87 -0.16
N ARG A 108 17.80 8.72 -0.13
CA ARG A 108 17.69 10.16 0.15
C ARG A 108 17.39 11.02 -1.08
N TYR A 109 17.34 10.43 -2.26
CA TYR A 109 17.05 11.13 -3.49
C TYR A 109 15.54 11.24 -3.68
N LEU A 110 15.05 12.47 -3.78
CA LEU A 110 13.62 12.74 -3.98
C LEU A 110 13.20 12.35 -5.39
N ASN A 111 14.08 12.59 -6.36
CA ASN A 111 13.96 12.08 -7.71
C ASN A 111 15.18 11.21 -8.07
N PRO A 112 15.16 9.92 -7.68
CA PRO A 112 16.28 9.02 -7.92
C PRO A 112 16.70 8.93 -9.39
N LYS A 113 15.76 9.10 -10.33
CA LYS A 113 16.06 9.04 -11.77
C LYS A 113 17.00 10.16 -12.23
N VAL A 114 16.99 11.28 -11.53
CA VAL A 114 17.77 12.48 -11.86
C VAL A 114 18.99 12.61 -10.96
N GLU A 115 18.87 12.21 -9.69
CA GLU A 115 19.86 12.52 -8.65
C GLU A 115 20.71 11.31 -8.22
N CYS A 116 20.35 10.07 -8.59
CA CYS A 116 21.06 8.86 -8.16
C CYS A 116 21.91 8.31 -9.30
N ASP A 117 23.23 8.28 -9.12
CA ASP A 117 24.14 7.74 -10.14
C ASP A 117 23.92 6.23 -10.35
N SER A 118 23.60 5.47 -9.29
CA SER A 118 23.24 4.06 -9.37
C SER A 118 21.75 3.79 -9.69
N PHE A 119 21.02 4.73 -10.29
CA PHE A 119 19.58 4.54 -10.59
C PHE A 119 19.31 3.31 -11.46
N ASP A 120 20.09 3.12 -12.52
CA ASP A 120 19.89 2.01 -13.46
C ASP A 120 20.23 0.64 -12.86
N GLU A 121 21.07 0.62 -11.82
CA GLU A 121 21.44 -0.58 -11.06
C GLU A 121 20.50 -0.83 -9.87
N CYS A 122 19.57 0.09 -9.58
CA CYS A 122 18.64 -0.02 -8.46
C CYS A 122 17.58 -1.11 -8.71
N GLU A 123 17.73 -2.26 -8.06
CA GLU A 123 16.82 -3.40 -8.19
C GLU A 123 15.35 -3.02 -7.94
N TYR A 124 15.07 -2.18 -6.94
CA TYR A 124 13.72 -1.71 -6.68
C TYR A 124 13.12 -0.96 -7.88
N GLN A 125 13.89 -0.08 -8.53
CA GLN A 125 13.40 0.69 -9.69
C GLN A 125 13.21 -0.20 -10.91
N THR A 126 14.10 -1.16 -11.10
CA THR A 126 13.97 -2.18 -12.16
C THR A 126 12.73 -3.05 -11.93
N GLN A 127 12.53 -3.59 -10.72
CA GLN A 127 11.35 -4.38 -10.38
C GLN A 127 10.06 -3.56 -10.50
N LYS A 128 10.06 -2.29 -10.08
CA LYS A 128 8.92 -1.40 -10.24
C LYS A 128 8.54 -1.21 -11.71
N ARG A 129 9.52 -1.05 -12.62
CA ARG A 129 9.29 -0.97 -14.07
C ARG A 129 8.74 -2.27 -14.64
N ILE A 130 9.30 -3.42 -14.24
CA ILE A 130 8.83 -4.75 -14.66
C ILE A 130 7.37 -4.94 -14.26
N VAL A 131 7.03 -4.66 -13.00
CA VAL A 131 5.67 -4.85 -12.47
C VAL A 131 4.69 -3.87 -13.11
N ALA A 132 5.08 -2.60 -13.32
CA ALA A 132 4.26 -1.64 -14.04
C ALA A 132 3.96 -2.07 -15.48
N GLY A 133 4.94 -2.66 -16.16
CA GLY A 133 4.79 -3.20 -17.52
C GLY A 133 4.08 -4.55 -17.60
N SER A 134 3.82 -5.21 -16.46
CA SER A 134 3.15 -6.51 -16.44
C SER A 134 1.63 -6.37 -16.55
N ALA A 135 1.01 -7.33 -17.24
CA ALA A 135 -0.43 -7.53 -17.30
C ALA A 135 -1.01 -7.98 -15.94
N PHE A 136 -0.21 -8.71 -15.16
CA PHE A 136 -0.60 -9.27 -13.87
C PHE A 136 0.34 -8.74 -12.79
N ARG A 137 -0.18 -7.88 -11.92
CA ARG A 137 0.57 -7.19 -10.88
C ARG A 137 0.14 -7.66 -9.51
N VAL A 138 1.07 -7.88 -8.61
CA VAL A 138 0.79 -8.17 -7.20
C VAL A 138 1.44 -7.12 -6.33
N LEU A 139 0.61 -6.42 -5.55
CA LEU A 139 1.05 -5.41 -4.59
C LEU A 139 0.45 -5.76 -3.21
N ASN A 140 0.97 -5.15 -2.15
CA ASN A 140 0.26 -5.13 -0.87
C ASN A 140 -0.54 -3.83 -0.72
N TYR A 141 -1.60 -3.85 0.10
CA TYR A 141 -2.46 -2.68 0.31
C TYR A 141 -1.68 -1.44 0.70
N SER A 142 -0.73 -1.56 1.64
CA SER A 142 0.07 -0.42 2.10
C SER A 142 0.85 0.23 0.96
N TYR A 143 1.54 -0.56 0.13
CA TYR A 143 2.30 -0.07 -1.01
C TYR A 143 1.39 0.61 -2.02
N PHE A 144 0.27 -0.03 -2.37
CA PHE A 144 -0.69 0.49 -3.34
C PHE A 144 -1.27 1.84 -2.89
N LEU A 145 -1.73 1.95 -1.65
CA LEU A 145 -2.26 3.18 -1.08
C LEU A 145 -1.20 4.30 -1.04
N HIS A 146 0.01 3.99 -0.58
CA HIS A 146 1.09 4.99 -0.57
C HIS A 146 1.45 5.47 -1.98
N GLU A 147 1.63 4.56 -2.94
CA GLU A 147 2.01 4.95 -4.29
C GLU A 147 0.90 5.79 -4.95
N THR A 148 -0.36 5.35 -4.87
CA THR A 148 -1.47 6.06 -5.52
C THR A 148 -1.76 7.43 -4.90
N VAL A 149 -1.67 7.56 -3.57
CA VAL A 149 -1.95 8.84 -2.88
C VAL A 149 -0.81 9.84 -3.02
N PHE A 150 0.45 9.40 -2.94
CA PHE A 150 1.60 10.31 -2.97
C PHE A 150 2.11 10.60 -4.38
N ALA A 151 2.10 9.61 -5.30
CA ALA A 151 2.44 9.86 -6.70
C ALA A 151 1.25 10.41 -7.51
N GLY A 152 0.01 10.21 -7.04
CA GLY A 152 -1.20 10.74 -7.67
C GLY A 152 -1.34 10.28 -9.12
N ASP A 153 -1.58 11.23 -10.02
CA ASP A 153 -1.69 10.98 -11.47
C ASP A 153 -0.40 10.42 -12.10
N ASN A 154 0.75 10.52 -11.41
CA ASN A 154 2.01 9.94 -11.88
C ASN A 154 2.23 8.50 -11.40
N SER A 155 1.31 7.91 -10.64
CA SER A 155 1.44 6.53 -10.18
C SER A 155 1.32 5.55 -11.35
N LEU A 156 2.31 4.65 -11.46
CA LEU A 156 2.33 3.57 -12.46
C LEU A 156 1.30 2.46 -12.21
N PHE A 157 0.61 2.49 -11.06
CA PHE A 157 -0.35 1.45 -10.67
C PHE A 157 -1.78 2.00 -10.53
N ARG A 158 -2.03 3.24 -10.95
CA ARG A 158 -3.36 3.85 -10.86
C ARG A 158 -4.29 3.29 -11.94
N ASN A 159 -5.58 3.16 -11.59
CA ASN A 159 -6.67 2.75 -12.49
C ASN A 159 -6.41 1.43 -13.24
N PRO A 160 -6.10 0.31 -12.55
CA PRO A 160 -6.02 -0.97 -13.22
C PRO A 160 -7.38 -1.33 -13.83
N GLY A 161 -7.37 -2.04 -14.96
CA GLY A 161 -8.60 -2.56 -15.58
C GLY A 161 -9.42 -3.42 -14.62
N VAL A 162 -8.75 -4.27 -13.83
CA VAL A 162 -9.37 -5.06 -12.75
C VAL A 162 -8.53 -5.01 -11.48
N MET A 163 -9.19 -4.81 -10.33
CA MET A 163 -8.55 -4.90 -9.02
C MET A 163 -9.12 -6.07 -8.23
N ILE A 164 -8.24 -6.94 -7.73
CA ILE A 164 -8.60 -8.05 -6.86
C ILE A 164 -8.12 -7.70 -5.45
N CYS A 165 -9.04 -7.60 -4.51
CA CYS A 165 -8.75 -7.34 -3.10
C CYS A 165 -8.86 -8.65 -2.33
N ASP A 166 -7.74 -9.31 -2.06
CA ASP A 166 -7.72 -10.53 -1.26
C ASP A 166 -7.79 -10.21 0.24
N GLU A 167 -8.36 -11.12 1.02
CA GLU A 167 -8.65 -10.90 2.46
C GLU A 167 -9.37 -9.56 2.73
N ALA A 168 -10.39 -9.27 1.91
CA ALA A 168 -11.11 -8.00 1.94
C ALA A 168 -11.80 -7.71 3.29
N ASP A 169 -11.97 -8.70 4.16
CA ASP A 169 -12.39 -8.53 5.55
C ASP A 169 -11.41 -7.67 6.37
N THR A 170 -10.14 -7.60 5.99
CA THR A 170 -9.12 -6.74 6.61
C THR A 170 -8.93 -5.38 5.92
N LEU A 171 -9.68 -5.11 4.85
CA LEU A 171 -9.50 -3.91 4.03
C LEU A 171 -9.73 -2.62 4.84
N GLU A 172 -10.74 -2.60 5.70
CA GLU A 172 -11.03 -1.46 6.56
C GLU A 172 -9.84 -1.13 7.48
N ASP A 173 -9.24 -2.14 8.11
CA ASP A 173 -8.06 -1.97 8.95
C ASP A 173 -6.87 -1.39 8.17
N HIS A 174 -6.66 -1.85 6.93
CA HIS A 174 -5.63 -1.31 6.06
C HIS A 174 -5.87 0.16 5.72
N LEU A 175 -7.11 0.55 5.41
CA LEU A 175 -7.48 1.95 5.11
C LEU A 175 -7.34 2.84 6.35
N LEU A 176 -7.88 2.42 7.50
CA LEU A 176 -7.76 3.14 8.76
C LEU A 176 -6.29 3.30 9.18
N SER A 177 -5.51 2.24 9.08
CA SER A 177 -4.07 2.26 9.37
C SER A 177 -3.31 3.19 8.42
N PHE A 178 -3.75 3.31 7.17
CA PHE A 178 -3.15 4.22 6.19
C PHE A 178 -3.46 5.70 6.49
N ILE A 179 -4.69 6.04 6.88
CA ILE A 179 -5.09 7.44 7.10
C ILE A 179 -4.79 7.96 8.51
N GLN A 180 -4.74 7.08 9.52
CA GLN A 180 -4.46 7.51 10.90
C GLN A 180 -3.08 8.18 11.02
N LEU A 181 -3.01 9.21 11.85
CA LEU A 181 -1.74 9.78 12.33
C LEU A 181 -1.45 9.20 13.71
N GLN A 182 -0.34 8.47 13.83
CA GLN A 182 0.19 8.03 15.10
C GLN A 182 1.60 8.57 15.26
N VAL A 183 1.84 9.32 16.34
CA VAL A 183 3.13 9.96 16.56
C VAL A 183 3.48 10.00 18.05
N SER A 184 4.70 9.58 18.39
CA SER A 184 5.23 9.63 19.75
C SER A 184 5.93 10.96 20.07
N ASN A 185 5.99 11.31 21.36
CA ASN A 185 6.83 12.43 21.83
C ASN A 185 8.30 12.28 21.41
N TYR A 186 8.81 11.05 21.34
CA TYR A 186 10.17 10.77 20.87
C TYR A 186 10.36 11.16 19.40
N GLN A 187 9.44 10.71 18.53
CA GLN A 187 9.48 11.06 17.10
C GLN A 187 9.33 12.57 16.89
N MET A 188 8.43 13.22 17.64
CA MET A 188 8.25 14.66 17.58
C MET A 188 9.54 15.41 17.95
N LYS A 189 10.16 15.06 19.08
CA LYS A 189 11.45 15.64 19.49
C LYS A 189 12.56 15.41 18.47
N SER A 190 12.64 14.22 17.89
CA SER A 190 13.68 13.88 16.90
C SER A 190 13.66 14.81 15.68
N PHE A 191 12.47 15.23 15.24
CA PHE A 191 12.30 16.10 14.07
C PHE A 191 11.86 17.53 14.43
N HIS A 192 12.07 17.96 15.69
CA HIS A 192 11.75 19.30 16.18
C HIS A 192 10.29 19.72 15.94
N VAL A 193 9.38 18.75 15.98
CA VAL A 193 7.95 18.98 16.00
C VAL A 193 7.53 19.27 17.43
N ASP A 194 6.75 20.33 17.63
CA ASP A 194 6.21 20.68 18.94
C ASP A 194 5.31 19.56 19.47
N ILE A 195 5.40 19.30 20.78
CA ILE A 195 4.51 18.35 21.44
C ILE A 195 3.19 19.07 21.74
N PRO A 196 2.05 18.63 21.20
CA PRO A 196 0.77 19.27 21.46
C PRO A 196 0.31 19.00 22.90
N GLU A 197 -0.40 19.96 23.49
CA GLU A 197 -0.94 19.79 24.84
C GLU A 197 -2.10 18.78 24.86
N GLN A 198 -2.38 18.25 26.04
CA GLN A 198 -3.54 17.39 26.24
C GLN A 198 -4.82 18.24 26.37
N GLY A 199 -5.93 17.74 25.84
CA GLY A 199 -7.25 18.38 25.99
C GLY A 199 -7.56 19.47 24.96
N TRP A 200 -6.68 19.73 24.00
CA TRP A 200 -6.98 20.61 22.87
C TRP A 200 -8.22 20.15 22.09
N GLY A 201 -8.98 21.12 21.59
CA GLY A 201 -10.04 20.87 20.63
C GLY A 201 -9.47 20.46 19.28
N ILE A 202 -10.26 19.76 18.47
CA ILE A 202 -9.84 19.29 17.14
C ILE A 202 -9.33 20.42 16.22
N GLY A 203 -9.90 21.63 16.34
CA GLY A 203 -9.43 22.81 15.61
C GLY A 203 -8.02 23.25 15.98
N GLU A 204 -7.62 23.11 17.26
CA GLU A 204 -6.27 23.41 17.72
C GLU A 204 -5.27 22.34 17.26
N TYR A 205 -5.66 21.07 17.33
CA TYR A 205 -4.87 19.99 16.74
C TYR A 205 -4.67 20.17 15.24
N ARG A 206 -5.67 20.62 14.48
CA ARG A 206 -5.53 20.91 13.05
C ARG A 206 -4.51 22.04 12.79
N LYS A 207 -4.52 23.10 13.61
CA LYS A 207 -3.49 24.16 13.54
C LYS A 207 -2.10 23.61 13.82
N TRP A 208 -1.97 22.72 14.81
CA TRP A 208 -0.72 22.05 15.12
C TRP A 208 -0.26 21.12 14.00
N ILE A 209 -1.12 20.27 13.45
CA ILE A 209 -0.81 19.40 12.30
C ILE A 209 -0.26 20.22 11.13
N ASN A 210 -0.87 21.37 10.82
CA ASN A 210 -0.40 22.26 9.76
C ASN A 210 1.02 22.77 10.02
N ARG A 211 1.29 23.35 11.19
CA ARG A 211 2.64 23.86 11.55
C ARG A 211 3.67 22.74 11.58
N SER A 212 3.32 21.59 12.16
CA SER A 212 4.19 20.41 12.24
C SER A 212 4.52 19.85 10.86
N TYR A 213 3.55 19.84 9.94
CA TYR A 213 3.80 19.47 8.55
C TYR A 213 4.79 20.42 7.88
N GLU A 214 4.71 21.73 8.11
CA GLU A 214 5.65 22.70 7.55
C GLU A 214 7.08 22.48 8.07
N THR A 215 7.25 22.18 9.36
CA THR A 215 8.53 21.77 9.94
C THR A 215 9.07 20.51 9.27
N LEU A 216 8.25 19.47 9.15
CA LEU A 216 8.64 18.20 8.51
C LEU A 216 8.94 18.37 7.02
N ALA A 217 8.22 19.26 6.33
CA ALA A 217 8.47 19.58 4.93
C ALA A 217 9.83 20.29 4.74
N ALA A 218 10.29 21.08 5.72
CA ALA A 218 11.64 21.63 5.71
C ALA A 218 12.69 20.53 5.81
N TRP A 219 12.55 19.61 6.79
CA TRP A 219 13.40 18.41 6.88
C TRP A 219 13.40 17.59 5.60
N TYR A 220 12.23 17.43 4.97
CA TYR A 220 12.07 16.65 3.75
C TYR A 220 12.77 17.30 2.55
N ARG A 221 12.81 18.63 2.45
CA ARG A 221 13.59 19.33 1.41
C ARG A 221 15.10 19.10 1.57
N ASP A 222 15.56 18.98 2.80
CA ASP A 222 16.98 18.75 3.12
C ASP A 222 17.34 17.25 3.25
N VAL A 223 16.42 16.34 2.88
CA VAL A 223 16.57 14.89 3.09
C VAL A 223 17.86 14.32 2.47
N LYS A 224 18.34 14.90 1.37
CA LYS A 224 19.58 14.51 0.69
C LYS A 224 20.84 14.68 1.56
N HIS A 225 20.78 15.51 2.60
CA HIS A 225 21.87 15.74 3.55
C HIS A 225 21.70 14.96 4.85
N LEU A 226 20.61 14.22 5.01
CA LEU A 226 20.37 13.44 6.22
C LEU A 226 21.14 12.11 6.19
N PRO A 227 21.55 11.63 7.37
CA PRO A 227 22.01 10.26 7.53
C PRO A 227 20.91 9.26 7.07
N PRO A 228 21.26 8.16 6.37
CA PRO A 228 20.28 7.20 5.85
C PRO A 228 19.28 6.68 6.88
N GLU A 229 19.73 6.44 8.11
CA GLU A 229 18.89 5.95 9.21
C GLU A 229 17.79 6.94 9.62
N ARG A 230 17.93 8.23 9.26
CA ARG A 230 16.92 9.26 9.51
C ARG A 230 15.92 9.44 8.36
N VAL A 231 16.27 8.98 7.15
CA VAL A 231 15.45 9.17 5.94
C VAL A 231 14.11 8.44 6.06
N ARG A 232 14.12 7.16 6.41
CA ARG A 232 12.89 6.37 6.55
C ARG A 232 11.98 6.92 7.65
N PRO A 233 12.43 7.16 8.91
CA PRO A 233 11.56 7.74 9.93
C PRO A 233 10.98 9.10 9.51
N LEU A 234 11.76 9.97 8.85
CA LEU A 234 11.30 11.25 8.34
C LEU A 234 10.21 11.09 7.27
N THR A 235 10.44 10.26 6.26
CA THR A 235 9.48 10.09 5.17
C THR A 235 8.15 9.50 5.67
N GLN A 236 8.21 8.59 6.64
CA GLN A 236 7.02 8.03 7.27
C GLN A 236 6.23 9.09 8.05
N ILE A 237 6.88 9.83 8.96
CA ILE A 237 6.17 10.85 9.75
C ILE A 237 5.68 12.00 8.87
N ALA A 238 6.49 12.50 7.94
CA ALA A 238 6.10 13.59 7.03
C ALA A 238 4.91 13.18 6.14
N GLY A 239 4.90 11.94 5.62
CA GLY A 239 3.78 11.38 4.88
C GLY A 239 2.49 11.33 5.72
N LYS A 240 2.58 10.85 6.96
CA LYS A 240 1.43 10.78 7.88
C LYS A 240 0.88 12.15 8.25
N PHE A 241 1.73 13.14 8.53
CA PHE A 241 1.30 14.52 8.73
C PHE A 241 0.70 15.12 7.47
N GLY A 242 1.23 14.79 6.29
CA GLY A 242 0.68 15.24 5.00
C GLY A 242 -0.74 14.72 4.75
N ILE A 243 -1.01 13.46 5.09
CA ILE A 243 -2.36 12.88 5.03
C ILE A 243 -3.27 13.56 6.07
N ALA A 244 -2.83 13.61 7.34
CA ALA A 244 -3.61 14.19 8.43
C ALA A 244 -4.00 15.65 8.17
N ARG A 245 -3.08 16.43 7.58
CA ARG A 245 -3.33 17.81 7.17
C ARG A 245 -4.53 17.95 6.21
N LYS A 246 -4.72 16.96 5.33
CA LYS A 246 -5.79 16.96 4.34
C LYS A 246 -7.09 16.36 4.89
N MET A 247 -6.99 15.32 5.73
CA MET A 247 -8.12 14.47 6.09
C MET A 247 -8.70 14.71 7.49
N VAL A 248 -7.93 15.26 8.43
CA VAL A 248 -8.44 15.45 9.80
C VAL A 248 -9.51 16.53 9.82
N ASP A 249 -10.72 16.12 10.21
CA ASP A 249 -11.89 16.97 10.41
C ASP A 249 -12.45 16.84 11.84
N ASP A 250 -13.61 17.43 12.08
CA ASP A 250 -14.30 17.47 13.38
C ASP A 250 -14.87 16.13 13.85
N THR A 251 -14.91 15.12 12.99
CA THR A 251 -15.34 13.76 13.33
C THR A 251 -14.21 12.89 13.87
N TRP A 252 -12.96 13.35 13.85
CA TRP A 252 -11.81 12.57 14.28
C TRP A 252 -11.64 12.56 15.80
N LEU A 253 -11.24 11.41 16.33
CA LEU A 253 -10.88 11.22 17.73
C LEU A 253 -9.37 11.30 17.91
N VAL A 254 -8.99 11.89 19.04
CA VAL A 254 -7.60 11.95 19.50
C VAL A 254 -7.48 11.13 20.77
N ASN A 255 -6.66 10.09 20.73
CA ASN A 255 -6.30 9.30 21.90
C ASN A 255 -4.82 9.53 22.24
N ILE A 256 -4.54 9.63 23.53
CA ILE A 256 -3.18 9.82 24.06
C ILE A 256 -2.93 8.69 25.05
N ALA A 257 -1.98 7.82 24.72
CA ALA A 257 -1.62 6.67 25.54
C ALA A 257 -0.10 6.57 25.71
N GLU A 258 0.35 5.82 26.70
CA GLU A 258 1.76 5.41 26.79
C GLU A 258 1.94 4.06 26.08
N ASP A 259 3.00 3.94 25.29
CA ASP A 259 3.38 2.66 24.70
C ASP A 259 4.11 1.77 25.73
N GLY A 260 4.45 0.54 25.34
CA GLY A 260 5.15 -0.42 26.21
C GLY A 260 6.52 0.05 26.70
N ASP A 261 7.10 1.09 26.08
CA ASP A 261 8.38 1.70 26.48
C ASP A 261 8.18 2.98 27.32
N GLY A 262 6.94 3.29 27.72
CA GLY A 262 6.60 4.52 28.47
C GLY A 262 6.64 5.79 27.62
N LYS A 263 6.67 5.69 26.28
CA LYS A 263 6.62 6.85 25.40
C LYS A 263 5.16 7.26 25.21
N ARG A 264 4.89 8.56 25.30
CA ARG A 264 3.54 9.08 25.05
C ARG A 264 3.29 9.15 23.55
N VAL A 265 2.17 8.58 23.10
CA VAL A 265 1.74 8.47 21.70
C VAL A 265 0.40 9.14 21.51
N TRP A 266 0.32 10.03 20.52
CA TRP A 266 -0.91 10.65 20.06
C TRP A 266 -1.39 9.87 18.84
N SER A 267 -2.64 9.44 18.88
CA SER A 267 -3.30 8.72 17.81
C SER A 267 -4.55 9.49 17.37
N PHE A 268 -4.53 9.96 16.13
CA PHE A 268 -5.64 10.60 15.45
C PHE A 268 -6.28 9.56 14.53
N LYS A 269 -7.55 9.25 14.77
CA LYS A 269 -8.30 8.28 13.96
C LYS A 269 -9.68 8.84 13.61
N PRO A 270 -10.18 8.61 12.39
CA PRO A 270 -11.57 8.92 12.08
C PRO A 270 -12.50 7.96 12.81
N VAL A 271 -13.72 8.41 13.11
CA VAL A 271 -14.77 7.52 13.64
C VAL A 271 -15.34 6.65 12.53
N TRP A 272 -15.40 7.15 11.29
CA TRP A 272 -15.89 6.45 10.11
C TRP A 272 -15.07 6.81 8.88
N LEU A 273 -14.98 5.90 7.90
CA LEU A 273 -14.44 6.22 6.58
C LEU A 273 -15.48 7.05 5.80
N THR A 274 -15.21 8.33 5.53
CA THR A 274 -16.10 9.20 4.74
C THR A 274 -15.67 9.23 3.26
N GLU A 275 -16.60 9.51 2.34
CA GLU A 275 -16.33 9.53 0.88
C GLU A 275 -15.28 10.58 0.44
N GLY A 276 -14.82 11.46 1.33
CA GLY A 276 -13.73 12.42 1.08
C GLY A 276 -12.31 11.85 1.21
N LEU A 277 -12.15 10.53 1.32
CA LEU A 277 -10.86 9.83 1.52
C LEU A 277 -10.12 9.46 0.22
N THR A 278 -10.54 9.98 -0.95
CA THR A 278 -9.95 9.72 -2.28
C THR A 278 -9.32 10.94 -2.93
#